data_AF-A0A7J2KAI0-F1
#
_entry.id   AF-A0A7J2KAI0-F1
#
_cell.length_a   1.000
_cell.length_b   1.000
_cell.length_c   1.000
_cell.angle_alpha   90.00
_cell.angle_beta   90.00
_cell.angle_gamma   90.00
#
_symmetry.space_group_name_H-M   'P 1'
#
loop_
_entity.id
_entity.type
_entity.pdbx_description
1 polymer ?
#
loop_
_entity_poly.entity_id
_entity_poly.type
_entity_poly.pdbx_seq_one_letter_code
_entity_poly.pdbx_strand_id
1 'polypeptide(L)'
;MAKLLVVLKVLPTDIDVNLDELASKIKEILPRDYELMKYEKVPIAFGLSALRLYIAMPEEEEGGTEKLEESVKKVSGVSEVEVEMLHRMSF
;
A
#
# COMPACT_ATOMS: atom_id res chain seq x y z
N MET A 1 1.50 -15.81 -15.45
CA MET A 1 2.34 -14.67 -15.04
C MET A 1 2.50 -14.75 -13.53
N ALA A 2 3.74 -14.74 -13.04
CA ALA A 2 3.98 -14.71 -11.61
C ALA A 2 3.57 -13.35 -11.04
N LYS A 3 2.93 -13.35 -9.87
CA LYS A 3 2.58 -12.14 -9.14
C LYS A 3 3.54 -11.96 -7.96
N LEU A 4 3.80 -10.70 -7.61
CA LEU A 4 4.48 -10.32 -6.39
C LEU A 4 3.43 -9.80 -5.40
N LEU A 5 3.46 -10.32 -4.18
CA LEU A 5 2.75 -9.72 -3.05
C LEU A 5 3.68 -8.69 -2.40
N VAL A 6 3.26 -7.44 -2.41
CA VAL A 6 3.91 -6.32 -1.72
C VAL A 6 3.13 -5.99 -0.47
N VAL A 7 3.81 -5.98 0.68
CA VAL A 7 3.27 -5.44 1.92
C VAL A 7 3.78 -4.01 2.07
N LEU A 8 2.87 -3.05 1.94
CA LEU A 8 3.15 -1.63 2.05
C LEU A 8 2.60 -1.09 3.36
N LYS A 9 3.44 -0.41 4.11
CA LYS A 9 3.05 0.36 5.29
C LYS A 9 2.93 1.83 4.90
N VAL A 10 1.76 2.39 5.18
CA VAL A 10 1.41 3.77 4.87
C VAL A 10 1.17 4.50 6.19
N LEU A 11 1.97 5.54 6.44
CA LEU A 11 1.75 6.43 7.57
C LEU A 11 0.80 7.55 7.16
N PRO A 12 -0.32 7.76 7.88
CA PRO A 12 -1.16 8.91 7.62
C PRO A 12 -0.46 10.20 8.05
N THR A 13 -0.94 11.34 7.54
CA THR A 13 -0.42 12.67 7.94
C THR A 13 -0.74 13.04 9.38
N ASP A 14 -1.81 12.49 9.96
CA ASP A 14 -2.22 12.74 11.34
C ASP A 14 -3.16 11.62 11.87
N ILE A 15 -3.50 11.65 13.16
CA ILE A 15 -4.41 10.69 13.82
C ILE A 15 -5.87 10.84 13.35
N ASP A 16 -6.26 12.00 12.85
CA ASP A 16 -7.63 12.29 12.39
C ASP A 16 -7.93 11.71 10.99
N VAL A 17 -6.93 11.15 10.31
CA VAL A 17 -7.09 10.58 8.96
C VAL A 17 -7.86 9.26 9.03
N ASN A 18 -9.01 9.19 8.34
CA ASN A 18 -9.76 7.96 8.21
C ASN A 18 -9.02 6.94 7.32
N LEU A 19 -8.45 5.90 7.95
CA LEU A 19 -7.68 4.88 7.25
C LEU A 19 -8.51 3.98 6.31
N ASP A 20 -9.81 3.82 6.54
CA ASP A 20 -10.67 3.03 5.64
C ASP A 20 -10.95 3.80 4.34
N GLU A 21 -11.18 5.12 4.46
CA GLU A 21 -11.29 6.01 3.31
C GLU A 21 -9.95 6.11 2.57
N LEU A 22 -8.83 6.18 3.30
CA LEU A 22 -7.50 6.20 2.70
C LEU A 22 -7.22 4.92 1.90
N ALA A 23 -7.53 3.75 2.47
CA ALA A 23 -7.43 2.47 1.76
C ALA A 23 -8.30 2.44 0.49
N SER A 24 -9.50 3.00 0.57
CA SER A 24 -10.42 3.08 -0.58
C SER A 24 -9.87 3.98 -1.69
N LYS A 25 -9.37 5.18 -1.35
CA LYS A 25 -8.72 6.09 -2.30
C LYS A 25 -7.50 5.45 -2.95
N ILE A 26 -6.68 4.74 -2.17
CA ILE A 26 -5.53 4.01 -2.71
C ILE A 26 -6.00 2.91 -3.65
N LYS A 27 -7.04 2.14 -3.31
CA LYS A 27 -7.59 1.11 -4.21
C LYS A 27 -8.05 1.69 -5.56
N GLU A 28 -8.65 2.87 -5.57
CA GLU A 28 -9.17 3.51 -6.79
C GLU A 28 -8.07 4.02 -7.74
N ILE A 29 -6.90 4.37 -7.21
CA ILE A 29 -5.77 4.86 -8.03
C ILE A 29 -4.83 3.74 -8.50
N LEU A 30 -5.00 2.51 -8.00
CA LEU A 30 -4.15 1.39 -8.41
C LEU A 30 -4.30 1.12 -9.92
N PRO A 31 -3.19 0.83 -10.64
CA PRO A 31 -3.25 0.39 -12.02
C PRO A 31 -4.06 -0.91 -12.16
N ARG A 32 -4.57 -1.18 -13.37
CA ARG A 32 -5.45 -2.35 -13.63
C ARG A 32 -4.84 -3.70 -13.26
N ASP A 33 -3.53 -3.83 -13.39
CA ASP A 33 -2.81 -5.08 -13.13
C ASP A 33 -2.41 -5.23 -11.65
N TYR A 34 -2.73 -4.24 -10.82
CA TYR A 34 -2.49 -4.22 -9.38
C TYR A 34 -3.79 -4.51 -8.64
N GLU A 35 -3.70 -5.27 -7.57
CA GLU A 35 -4.86 -5.72 -6.81
C GLU A 35 -4.62 -5.53 -5.32
N LEU A 36 -5.42 -4.68 -4.67
CA LEU A 36 -5.45 -4.59 -3.21
C LEU A 36 -6.18 -5.83 -2.65
N MET A 37 -5.41 -6.80 -2.17
CA MET A 37 -5.90 -8.07 -1.62
C MET A 37 -6.61 -7.87 -0.27
N LYS A 38 -5.99 -7.09 0.61
CA LYS A 38 -6.51 -6.73 1.93
C LYS A 38 -5.75 -5.53 2.50
N TYR A 39 -6.28 -4.95 3.56
CA TYR A 39 -5.57 -3.99 4.39
C TYR A 39 -5.86 -4.23 5.88
N GLU A 40 -4.97 -3.76 6.73
CA GLU A 40 -5.12 -3.78 8.18
C GLU A 40 -4.62 -2.46 8.79
N LYS A 41 -5.18 -2.10 9.95
CA LYS A 41 -4.74 -0.94 10.73
C LYS A 41 -3.80 -1.45 11.82
N VAL A 42 -2.57 -0.96 11.82
CA VAL A 42 -1.52 -1.38 12.76
C VAL A 42 -1.29 -0.24 13.75
N PRO A 43 -1.69 -0.39 15.03
CA PRO A 43 -1.44 0.62 16.05
C PRO A 43 0.08 0.84 16.23
N ILE A 44 0.50 2.10 16.32
CA ILE A 44 1.89 2.48 16.56
C ILE A 44 2.03 3.00 17.99
N ALA A 45 1.58 4.23 18.23
CA ALA A 45 1.61 4.91 19.53
C ALA A 45 0.72 6.16 19.51
N PHE A 46 0.29 6.65 20.67
CA PHE A 46 -0.44 7.94 20.81
C PHE A 46 -1.70 8.05 19.91
N GLY A 47 -2.41 6.94 19.71
CA GLY A 47 -3.60 6.91 18.84
C GLY A 47 -3.30 6.85 17.34
N LEU A 48 -2.05 7.03 16.92
CA LEU A 48 -1.62 6.87 15.54
C LEU A 48 -1.60 5.40 15.13
N SER A 49 -2.20 5.12 13.99
CA SER A 49 -2.18 3.80 13.35
C SER A 49 -1.61 3.91 11.94
N ALA A 50 -0.78 2.96 11.56
CA ALA A 50 -0.37 2.75 10.17
C ALA A 50 -1.49 2.02 9.41
N LEU A 51 -1.60 2.30 8.12
CA LEU A 51 -2.37 1.48 7.19
C LEU A 51 -1.40 0.51 6.50
N ARG A 52 -1.54 -0.79 6.77
CA ARG A 52 -0.77 -1.82 6.09
C ARG A 52 -1.60 -2.43 4.97
N LEU A 53 -1.08 -2.36 3.76
CA LEU A 53 -1.70 -2.79 2.52
C LEU A 53 -1.02 -4.06 2.00
N TYR A 54 -1.82 -4.97 1.46
CA TYR A 54 -1.34 -6.17 0.80
C TYR A 54 -1.74 -6.08 -0.67
N ILE A 55 -0.76 -5.82 -1.53
CA ILE A 55 -1.00 -5.51 -2.94
C ILE A 55 -0.34 -6.59 -3.79
N ALA A 56 -1.12 -7.25 -4.63
CA ALA A 56 -0.60 -8.14 -5.65
C ALA A 56 -0.34 -7.33 -6.93
N MET A 57 0.86 -7.46 -7.50
CA MET A 57 1.26 -6.78 -8.73
C MET A 57 2.05 -7.72 -9.65
N PRO A 58 2.21 -7.40 -10.94
CA PRO A 58 3.08 -8.17 -11.83
C PRO A 58 4.53 -8.18 -11.30
N GLU A 59 5.21 -9.32 -11.40
CA GLU A 59 6.64 -9.41 -11.03
C GLU A 59 7.53 -8.66 -12.03
N GLU A 60 7.14 -8.62 -13.30
CA GLU A 60 7.91 -8.04 -14.41
C GLU A 60 7.62 -6.53 -14.60
N GLU A 61 7.55 -5.77 -13.51
CA GLU A 61 7.41 -4.30 -13.59
C GLU A 61 8.80 -3.64 -13.60
N GLU A 62 9.09 -2.83 -14.63
CA GLU A 62 10.31 -2.01 -14.64
C GLU A 62 10.31 -1.04 -13.44
N GLY A 63 11.44 -0.98 -12.73
CA GLY A 63 11.56 -0.20 -11.50
C GLY A 63 10.99 -0.87 -10.23
N GLY A 64 10.53 -2.12 -10.31
CA GLY A 64 10.07 -2.88 -9.15
C GLY A 64 8.84 -2.23 -8.50
N THR A 65 8.94 -1.83 -7.23
CA THR A 65 7.84 -1.21 -6.47
C THR A 65 7.76 0.31 -6.59
N GLU A 66 8.72 0.97 -7.25
CA GLU A 66 8.81 2.44 -7.25
C GLU A 66 7.51 3.12 -7.71
N LYS A 67 6.93 2.65 -8.82
CA LYS A 67 5.67 3.19 -9.36
C LYS A 67 4.50 3.05 -8.38
N LEU A 68 4.45 1.94 -7.63
CA LEU A 68 3.42 1.72 -6.63
C LEU A 68 3.59 2.70 -5.47
N GLU A 69 4.80 2.80 -4.95
CA GLU A 69 5.15 3.70 -3.85
C GLU A 69 4.86 5.16 -4.20
N GLU A 70 5.27 5.61 -5.38
CA GLU A 70 5.01 6.97 -5.87
C GLU A 70 3.51 7.24 -6.06
N SER A 71 2.76 6.27 -6.55
CA SER A 71 1.30 6.41 -6.74
C SER A 71 0.60 6.57 -5.39
N VAL A 72 0.95 5.74 -4.41
CA VAL A 72 0.40 5.81 -3.05
C VAL A 72 0.81 7.09 -2.35
N LYS A 73 2.07 7.53 -2.48
CA LYS A 73 2.60 8.75 -1.85
C LYS A 73 1.92 10.03 -2.32
N LYS A 74 1.32 10.03 -3.52
CA LYS A 74 0.55 11.17 -4.07
C LYS A 74 -0.88 11.26 -3.51
N VAL A 75 -1.35 10.24 -2.79
CA VAL A 75 -2.70 10.24 -2.21
C VAL A 75 -2.74 11.20 -1.01
N SER A 76 -3.71 12.12 -1.03
CA SER A 76 -3.91 13.06 0.08
C SER A 76 -4.20 12.30 1.39
N GLY A 77 -3.47 12.67 2.44
CA GLY A 77 -3.51 12.00 3.74
C GLY A 77 -2.40 10.97 3.94
N VAL A 78 -1.57 10.69 2.93
CA VAL A 78 -0.33 9.90 3.06
C VAL A 78 0.84 10.81 3.41
N SER A 79 1.56 10.47 4.48
CA SER A 79 2.81 11.12 4.88
C SER A 79 4.03 10.37 4.35
N GLU A 80 4.05 9.07 4.59
CA GLU A 80 5.17 8.19 4.26
C GLU A 80 4.67 6.83 3.81
N VAL A 81 5.47 6.19 2.95
CA VAL A 81 5.21 4.87 2.40
C VAL A 81 6.50 4.06 2.57
N GLU A 82 6.37 2.85 3.10
CA GLU A 82 7.49 1.94 3.38
C GLU A 82 7.13 0.53 2.87
N VAL A 83 8.03 -0.08 2.09
CA VAL A 83 7.92 -1.48 1.67
C VAL A 83 8.45 -2.37 2.79
N GLU A 84 7.56 -3.10 3.46
CA GLU A 84 7.93 -3.99 4.56
C GLU A 84 8.29 -5.40 4.08
N MET A 85 7.65 -5.87 3.01
CA MET A 85 7.85 -7.24 2.53
C MET A 85 7.52 -7.36 1.05
N LEU A 86 8.34 -8.15 0.35
CA LEU A 86 8.08 -8.65 -0.99
C LEU A 86 8.02 -10.18 -0.94
N HIS A 87 6.96 -10.76 -1.48
CA HIS A 87 6.80 -12.20 -1.54
C HIS A 87 6.36 -12.65 -2.93
N ARG A 88 7.14 -13.52 -3.56
CA ARG A 88 6.80 -14.07 -4.87
C ARG A 88 5.70 -15.11 -4.73
N MET A 89 4.55 -14.84 -5.35
CA MET A 89 3.43 -15.79 -5.40
C MET A 89 3.69 -16.79 -6.53
N SER A 90 4.22 -17.95 -6.15
CA SER A 90 4.36 -19.10 -7.05
C SER A 90 3.07 -19.92 -6.97
N PHE A 91 2.36 -20.03 -8.09
CA PHE A 91 1.19 -20.91 -8.23
C PHE A 91 1.62 -22.26 -8.82
#